data_AF-A0A919J3B5-F1
#
_entry.id   AF-A0A919J3B5-F1
#
_cell.length_a   1.000
_cell.length_b   1.000
_cell.length_c   1.000
_cell.angle_alpha   90.00
_cell.angle_beta   90.00
_cell.angle_gamma   90.00
#
_symmetry.space_group_name_H-M   'P 1'
#
loop_
_entity.id
_entity.type
_entity.pdbx_description
1 polymer ?
#
loop_
_entity_poly.entity_id
_entity_poly.type
_entity_poly.pdbx_seq_one_letter_code
_entity_poly.pdbx_strand_id
1 'polypeptide(L)' 'MWNEALLWTSLVQIDSDNDTEMVWGDCGSLYWVRRRDDLAAGRFDAAAFIFQCY' A
#
# COMPACT_ATOMS: atom_id res chain seq x y z
N MET A 1 -13.56 15.13 -9.56
CA MET A 1 -12.14 14.69 -9.60
C MET A 1 -11.69 13.97 -8.32
N TRP A 2 -12.35 14.14 -7.16
CA TRP A 2 -11.96 13.46 -5.88
C TRP A 2 -12.54 12.06 -5.63
N ASN A 3 -13.43 11.56 -6.49
CA ASN A 3 -14.16 10.32 -6.23
C ASN A 3 -13.33 9.05 -6.46
N GLU A 4 -12.27 9.14 -7.27
CA GLU A 4 -11.48 7.97 -7.66
C GLU A 4 -10.65 7.43 -6.48
N ALA A 5 -10.07 8.31 -5.65
CA ALA A 5 -9.29 7.91 -4.50
C ALA A 5 -10.10 7.08 -3.48
N LEU A 6 -11.42 7.34 -3.37
CA LEU A 6 -12.32 6.62 -2.47
C LEU A 6 -12.55 5.15 -2.85
N LEU A 7 -12.24 4.78 -4.10
CA LEU A 7 -12.38 3.40 -4.57
C LEU A 7 -11.24 2.50 -4.08
N TRP A 8 -10.11 3.09 -3.70
CA TRP A 8 -8.92 2.38 -3.28
C TRP A 8 -8.91 2.16 -1.77
N THR A 9 -8.48 0.97 -1.37
CA THR A 9 -8.35 0.56 0.02
C THR A 9 -6.91 0.08 0.24
N SER A 10 -6.28 0.59 1.30
CA SER A 10 -4.98 0.11 1.75
C SER A 10 -5.15 -1.26 2.40
N LEU A 11 -4.38 -2.24 1.93
CA LEU A 11 -4.32 -3.57 2.52
C LEU A 11 -3.28 -3.62 3.63
N VAL A 12 -2.09 -3.13 3.32
CA VAL A 12 -0.93 -3.11 4.20
C VAL A 12 -0.11 -1.86 3.87
N GLN A 13 0.36 -1.21 4.93
CA GLN A 13 1.46 -0.25 4.87
C GLN A 13 2.57 -0.77 5.78
N ILE A 14 3.80 -0.75 5.29
CA ILE A 14 5.00 -1.05 6.08
C ILE A 14 5.93 0.15 5.95
N ASP A 15 6.20 0.79 7.06
CA ASP A 15 7.14 1.91 7.11
C ASP A 15 8.57 1.41 7.37
N SER A 16 9.54 2.30 7.18
CA SER A 16 10.87 2.09 7.73
C SER A 16 10.84 2.29 9.25
N ASP A 17 11.47 1.39 9.99
CA ASP A 17 11.62 1.48 11.45
C ASP A 17 12.98 0.89 11.85
N ASN A 18 13.82 1.77 12.41
CA ASN A 18 15.17 1.42 12.81
C ASN A 18 15.21 0.42 13.98
N ASP A 19 14.20 0.41 14.85
CA ASP A 19 14.15 -0.52 15.99
C ASP A 19 13.87 -1.96 15.53
N THR A 20 13.27 -2.11 14.34
CA THR A 20 13.00 -3.41 13.71
C THR A 20 14.02 -3.79 12.63
N GLU A 21 15.04 -2.94 12.43
CA GLU A 21 16.02 -3.05 11.34
C GLU A 21 15.39 -3.09 9.94
N MET A 22 14.16 -2.61 9.78
CA MET A 22 13.47 -2.55 8.49
C MET A 22 13.63 -1.16 7.88
N VAL A 23 14.40 -1.04 6.81
CA VAL A 23 14.63 0.25 6.12
C VAL A 23 14.40 0.08 4.61
N TRP A 24 13.59 0.96 4.03
CA TRP A 24 13.24 0.93 2.61
C TRP A 24 13.77 2.18 1.90
N GLY A 25 14.90 2.05 1.18
CA GLY A 25 15.55 3.22 0.57
C GLY A 25 16.06 4.19 1.63
N ASP A 26 15.77 5.49 1.47
CA ASP A 26 16.05 6.55 2.45
C ASP A 26 14.84 6.75 3.39
N CYS A 27 14.64 5.79 4.28
CA CYS A 27 13.54 5.78 5.25
C CYS A 27 12.14 5.92 4.60
N GLY A 28 11.91 5.21 3.50
CA GLY A 28 10.65 5.19 2.76
C GLY A 28 9.61 4.21 3.29
N SER A 29 8.50 4.10 2.56
CA SER A 29 7.32 3.30 2.92
C SER A 29 6.84 2.41 1.75
N LEU A 30 6.35 1.22 2.10
CA LEU A 30 5.74 0.25 1.19
C LEU A 30 4.23 0.21 1.37
N TYR A 31 3.49 0.14 0.26
CA TYR A 31 2.03 0.03 0.27
C TYR A 31 1.56 -1.08 -0.66
N TRP A 32 0.55 -1.81 -0.20
CA TRP A 32 -0.31 -2.62 -1.06
C TRP A 32 -1.71 -2.05 -1.03
N VAL A 33 -2.24 -1.71 -2.20
CA VAL A 33 -3.58 -1.13 -2.33
C VAL A 33 -4.39 -1.90 -3.35
N ARG A 34 -5.70 -1.95 -3.15
CA ARG A 34 -6.62 -2.56 -4.11
C ARG A 34 -7.97 -1.87 -4.07
N ARG A 35 -8.74 -1.98 -5.16
CA ARG A 35 -10.11 -1.48 -5.21
C ARG A 35 -11.02 -2.26 -4.28
N ARG A 36 -11.96 -1.56 -3.64
CA ARG A 36 -12.90 -2.14 -2.67
C ARG A 36 -13.69 -3.33 -3.23
N ASP A 37 -14.16 -3.26 -4.47
CA ASP A 37 -14.96 -4.32 -5.09
C ASP A 37 -14.15 -5.60 -5.35
N ASP A 38 -12.84 -5.46 -5.59
CA ASP A 38 -11.96 -6.63 -5.71
C ASP A 38 -11.72 -7.30 -4.36
N LEU A 39 -11.62 -6.50 -3.29
CA LEU A 39 -11.49 -7.03 -1.92
C LEU A 39 -12.76 -7.76 -1.49
N ALA A 40 -13.93 -7.21 -1.81
CA ALA A 40 -15.22 -7.87 -1.56
C ALA A 40 -15.34 -9.20 -2.32
N ALA A 41 -14.69 -9.31 -3.48
CA ALA A 41 -14.63 -10.53 -4.28
C ALA A 41 -13.43 -11.45 -3.95
N GLY A 42 -12.62 -11.12 -2.94
CA GLY A 42 -11.46 -11.91 -2.51
C GLY A 42 -10.27 -11.90 -3.49
N ARG A 43 -10.21 -10.95 -4.43
CA ARG A 43 -9.15 -10.83 -5.44
C ARG A 43 -7.95 -10.04 -4.93
N PHE A 44 -7.20 -10.64 -4.00
CA PHE A 44 -6.00 -10.03 -3.40
C PHE A 44 -4.76 -10.13 -4.29
N ASP A 45 -4.73 -11.10 -5.20
CA ASP A 45 -3.63 -11.37 -6.14
C ASP A 45 -3.33 -10.20 -7.09
N ALA A 46 -4.32 -9.33 -7.31
CA ALA A 46 -4.18 -8.16 -8.16
C ALA A 46 -3.80 -6.88 -7.40
N ALA A 47 -3.34 -6.96 -6.14
CA ALA A 47 -2.95 -5.77 -5.38
C ALA A 47 -1.85 -4.96 -6.09
N ALA A 48 -2.02 -3.63 -6.16
CA ALA A 48 -1.00 -2.74 -6.66
C ALA A 48 0.03 -2.49 -5.55
N PHE A 49 1.31 -2.59 -5.91
CA PHE A 49 2.43 -2.29 -5.02
C PHE A 49 2.97 -0.89 -5.31
N ILE A 50 3.22 -0.13 -4.25
CA ILE A 50 3.79 1.22 -4.32
C ILE A 50 4.97 1.27 -3.36
N PHE A 51 6.11 1.71 -3.87
CA PHE A 51 7.27 2.09 -3.07
C PHE A 51 7.44 3.60 -3.15
N GLN A 52 7.46 4.27 -2.00
CA GLN A 52 7.66 5.71 -1.89
C GLN A 52 8.91 5.99 -1.04
N CYS A 53 9.78 6.85 -1.58
CA CYS A 53 11.03 7.28 -0.98
C CYS A 53 11.33 8.71 -1.48
N TYR A 54 12.10 9.49 -0.71
CA TYR A 54 12.56 10.84 -1.09
C TYR A 54 13.61 10.80 -2.21
#